data_AF-A0A0B1TUH7-F1
#
_entry.id   AF-A0A0B1TUH7-F1
#
_cell.length_a   1.000
_cell.length_b   1.000
_cell.length_c   1.000
_cell.angle_alpha   90.00
_cell.angle_beta   90.00
_cell.angle_gamma   90.00
#
_symmetry.space_group_name_H-M   'P 1'
#
loop_
_entity.id
_entity.type
_entity.pdbx_description
1 polymer ?
#
loop_
_entity_poly.entity_id
_entity_poly.type
_entity_poly.pdbx_seq_one_letter_code
_entity_poly.pdbx_strand_id
1 'polypeptide(L)'
;MHLLAGALLEEAERLLDRGIHPIKIADGFDLACKKALQTLDSIADKFPVANRERLVETAQTSLGSKIVNRCIRQFAEIAVDAVLSVADLDTRDVNFELIKVEGKVGGHLEDTVLVKGIVIDKTMSHPQMPKELKDVKVAILTCPFEPPKPKTKHKLDITSSEDFKALREYERETFETMIKQVSTVQVVLFNI
;
A
#
# COMPACT_ATOMS: atom_id res chain seq x y z
N MET A 1 12.08 -7.76 20.97
CA MET A 1 11.29 -7.47 22.19
C MET A 1 11.37 -8.60 23.21
N HIS A 2 11.19 -9.86 22.80
CA HIS A 2 11.21 -11.03 23.69
C HIS A 2 12.52 -11.20 24.49
N LEU A 3 13.68 -10.92 23.88
CA LEU A 3 14.98 -11.06 24.55
C LEU A 3 15.14 -10.10 25.74
N LEU A 4 14.79 -8.82 25.56
CA LEU A 4 14.91 -7.80 26.61
C LEU A 4 13.94 -8.09 27.76
N ALA A 5 12.68 -8.43 27.44
CA ALA A 5 11.69 -8.79 28.45
C ALA A 5 12.11 -10.04 29.25
N GLY A 6 12.68 -11.05 28.59
CA GLY A 6 13.21 -12.25 29.24
C GLY A 6 14.35 -11.93 30.21
N ALA A 7 15.34 -11.15 29.78
CA ALA A 7 16.45 -10.75 30.64
C ALA A 7 15.99 -9.91 31.85
N LEU A 8 15.03 -8.99 31.66
CA LEU A 8 14.46 -8.20 32.77
C LEU A 8 13.71 -9.07 33.77
N LEU A 9 13.00 -10.10 33.31
CA LEU A 9 12.31 -11.05 34.18
C LEU A 9 13.29 -11.94 34.96
N GLU A 10 14.38 -12.38 34.34
CA GLU A 10 15.43 -13.16 35.03
C GLU A 10 16.07 -12.34 36.17
N GLU A 11 16.36 -11.06 35.93
CA GLU A 11 16.85 -10.17 37.01
C GLU A 11 15.79 -9.87 38.06
N ALA A 12 14.51 -9.77 37.68
CA ALA A 12 13.42 -9.61 38.63
C ALA A 12 13.29 -10.84 39.55
N GLU A 13 13.42 -12.05 39.01
CA GLU A 13 13.41 -13.30 39.77
C GLU A 13 14.52 -13.33 40.82
N ARG A 14 15.74 -12.93 40.47
CA ARG A 14 16.86 -12.81 41.43
C ARG A 14 16.58 -11.81 42.55
N LEU A 15 15.85 -10.73 42.27
CA LEU A 15 15.47 -9.74 43.28
C LEU A 15 14.35 -10.27 44.19
N LEU A 16 13.44 -11.09 43.65
CA LEU A 16 12.41 -11.79 44.42
C LEU A 16 13.03 -12.83 45.37
N ASP A 17 14.01 -13.61 44.91
CA ASP A 17 14.75 -14.59 45.73
C ASP A 17 15.45 -13.93 46.93
N ARG A 18 15.83 -12.65 46.78
CA ARG A 18 16.42 -11.82 47.84
C ARG A 18 15.38 -11.21 48.79
N GLY A 19 14.10 -11.52 48.62
CA GLY A 19 13.00 -11.07 49.48
C GLY A 19 12.52 -9.64 49.19
N ILE A 20 12.84 -9.06 48.03
CA ILE A 20 12.37 -7.71 47.68
C ILE A 20 10.91 -7.80 47.23
N HIS A 21 10.06 -6.93 47.78
CA HIS A 21 8.64 -6.91 47.44
C HIS A 21 8.43 -6.59 45.93
N PRO A 22 7.59 -7.34 45.20
CA PRO A 22 7.39 -7.17 43.75
C PRO A 22 7.06 -5.73 43.32
N ILE A 23 6.24 -5.03 44.10
CA ILE A 23 5.88 -3.62 43.85
C ILE A 23 7.13 -2.73 43.80
N LYS A 24 8.12 -2.92 44.69
CA LYS A 24 9.36 -2.12 44.68
C LYS A 24 10.22 -2.41 43.45
N ILE A 25 10.19 -3.64 42.94
CA ILE A 25 10.91 -4.01 41.71
C ILE A 25 10.26 -3.32 40.50
N ALA A 26 8.93 -3.35 40.42
CA ALA A 26 8.18 -2.65 39.38
C ALA A 26 8.45 -1.13 39.40
N ASP A 27 8.34 -0.48 40.56
CA ASP A 27 8.65 0.94 40.73
C ASP A 27 10.10 1.26 40.31
N GLY A 28 11.04 0.37 40.64
CA GLY A 28 12.44 0.49 40.25
C GLY A 28 12.65 0.42 38.74
N PHE A 29 11.97 -0.49 38.04
CA PHE A 29 12.02 -0.58 36.58
C PHE A 29 11.37 0.61 35.89
N ASP A 30 10.27 1.15 36.43
CA ASP A 30 9.68 2.39 35.89
C ASP A 30 10.64 3.58 36.02
N LEU A 31 11.34 3.69 37.15
CA LEU A 31 12.36 4.73 37.35
C LEU A 31 13.54 4.55 36.39
N ALA A 32 14.02 3.31 36.24
CA ALA A 32 15.11 2.98 35.32
C ALA A 32 14.73 3.27 33.87
N CYS A 33 13.50 2.94 33.46
CA CYS A 33 12.96 3.23 32.13
C CYS A 33 12.98 4.72 31.83
N LYS A 34 12.49 5.56 32.77
CA LYS A 34 12.52 7.02 32.64
C LYS A 34 13.95 7.54 32.47
N LYS A 35 14.90 7.02 33.24
CA LYS A 35 16.31 7.43 33.14
C LYS A 35 16.95 6.98 31.82
N ALA A 36 16.60 5.79 31.34
CA ALA A 36 17.06 5.27 30.06
C ALA A 36 16.55 6.15 28.90
N LEU A 37 15.27 6.51 28.89
CA LEU A 37 14.70 7.41 27.89
C LEU A 37 15.39 8.79 27.87
N GLN A 38 15.59 9.40 29.05
CA GLN A 38 16.33 10.66 29.16
C GLN A 38 17.76 10.56 28.61
N THR A 39 18.42 9.43 28.84
CA THR A 39 19.78 9.20 28.34
C THR A 39 19.76 9.03 26.82
N LEU A 40 18.80 8.27 26.29
CA LEU A 40 18.60 8.11 24.84
C LEU A 40 18.38 9.46 24.16
N ASP A 41 17.53 10.33 24.73
CA ASP A 41 17.30 11.68 24.20
C ASP A 41 18.57 12.55 24.20
N SER A 42 19.46 12.36 25.19
CA SER A 42 20.71 13.12 25.30
C SER A 42 21.80 12.68 24.33
N ILE A 43 21.79 11.41 23.90
CA ILE A 43 22.77 10.85 22.97
C ILE A 43 22.25 10.77 21.53
N ALA A 44 20.96 11.02 21.31
CA ALA A 44 20.35 10.91 19.99
C ALA A 44 20.76 12.06 19.09
N ASP A 45 21.38 11.73 17.96
CA ASP A 45 21.70 12.69 16.91
C ASP A 45 20.48 12.98 16.03
N LYS A 46 20.14 14.26 15.88
CA LYS A 46 19.04 14.73 15.02
C LYS A 46 19.59 15.20 13.68
N PHE A 47 19.00 14.74 12.59
CA PHE A 47 19.32 15.19 11.24
C PHE A 47 18.05 15.63 10.50
N PRO A 48 18.15 16.59 9.56
CA PRO A 48 17.00 17.03 8.78
C PRO A 48 16.52 15.93 7.82
N VAL A 49 15.20 15.83 7.65
CA VAL A 49 14.55 14.86 6.74
C VAL A 49 14.99 15.06 5.28
N ALA A 50 15.42 16.27 4.91
CA ALA A 50 15.97 16.57 3.59
C ALA A 50 17.27 15.79 3.27
N ASN A 51 17.95 15.22 4.28
CA ASN A 51 19.16 14.44 4.06
C ASN A 51 18.81 13.00 3.64
N ARG A 52 18.58 12.82 2.33
CA ARG A 52 18.23 11.53 1.72
C ARG A 52 19.25 10.44 2.03
N GLU A 53 20.56 10.73 1.98
CA GLU A 53 21.59 9.71 2.16
C GLU A 53 21.56 9.12 3.58
N ARG A 54 21.33 9.95 4.61
CA ARG A 54 21.17 9.47 5.99
C ARG A 54 19.94 8.57 6.17
N LEU A 55 18.86 8.86 5.46
CA LEU A 55 17.67 8.00 5.45
C LEU A 55 17.96 6.65 4.78
N VAL A 56 18.72 6.65 3.68
CA VAL A 56 19.16 5.44 2.99
C VAL A 56 20.08 4.60 3.88
N GLU A 57 21.07 5.21 4.55
CA GLU A 57 21.95 4.52 5.52
C GLU A 57 21.16 3.86 6.66
N THR A 58 20.14 4.56 7.19
CA THR A 58 19.26 4.05 8.24
C THR A 58 18.43 2.86 7.76
N ALA A 59 17.88 2.95 6.54
CA ALA A 59 17.14 1.87 5.91
C ALA A 59 18.05 0.66 5.60
N GLN A 60 19.27 0.89 5.14
CA GLN A 60 20.27 -0.17 4.93
C GLN A 60 20.59 -0.92 6.22
N THR A 61 20.81 -0.21 7.32
CA THR A 61 21.06 -0.83 8.63
C THR A 61 19.91 -1.76 9.03
N SER A 62 18.67 -1.32 8.82
CA SER A 62 17.47 -2.12 9.11
C SER A 62 17.32 -3.36 8.21
N LEU A 63 17.78 -3.27 6.96
CA LEU A 63 17.72 -4.36 5.97
C LEU A 63 18.91 -5.33 6.09
N GLY A 64 19.98 -4.97 6.81
CA GLY A 64 21.26 -5.70 6.83
C GLY A 64 21.18 -7.13 7.35
N SER A 65 20.21 -7.41 8.21
CA SER A 65 19.96 -8.75 8.78
C SER A 65 19.05 -9.63 7.92
N LYS A 66 18.63 -9.17 6.73
CA LYS A 66 17.67 -9.86 5.86
C LYS A 66 18.34 -10.41 4.58
N ILE A 67 17.63 -11.30 3.89
CA ILE A 67 18.10 -12.00 2.68
C ILE A 67 18.47 -11.06 1.51
N VAL A 68 17.98 -9.81 1.53
CA VAL A 68 18.22 -8.78 0.51
C VAL A 68 19.61 -8.13 0.59
N ASN A 69 20.55 -8.68 1.36
CA ASN A 69 21.88 -8.08 1.61
C ASN A 69 22.65 -7.77 0.30
N ARG A 70 22.48 -8.58 -0.75
CA ARG A 70 23.13 -8.33 -2.06
C ARG A 70 22.65 -7.04 -2.75
N CYS A 71 21.40 -6.65 -2.54
CA CYS A 71 20.76 -5.50 -3.21
C CYS A 71 20.33 -4.44 -2.20
N ILE A 72 20.99 -4.40 -1.03
CA ILE A 72 20.50 -3.66 0.13
C ILE A 72 20.32 -2.17 -0.13
N ARG A 73 21.23 -1.59 -0.92
CA ARG A 73 21.19 -0.18 -1.29
C ARG A 73 19.98 0.13 -2.18
N GLN A 74 19.73 -0.70 -3.18
CA GLN A 74 18.58 -0.54 -4.09
C GLN A 74 17.27 -0.58 -3.31
N PHE A 75 17.08 -1.58 -2.43
CA PHE A 75 15.88 -1.67 -1.61
C PHE A 75 15.74 -0.51 -0.61
N ALA A 76 16.85 -0.05 -0.03
CA ALA A 76 16.85 1.11 0.85
C ALA A 76 16.46 2.39 0.10
N GLU A 77 17.00 2.61 -1.10
CA GLU A 77 16.64 3.75 -1.96
C GLU A 77 15.17 3.71 -2.37
N ILE A 78 14.66 2.54 -2.79
CA ILE A 78 13.24 2.33 -3.11
C ILE A 78 12.34 2.67 -1.92
N ALA A 79 12.67 2.16 -0.73
CA ALA A 79 11.88 2.40 0.48
C ALA A 79 11.86 3.88 0.86
N VAL A 80 13.01 4.55 0.82
CA VAL A 80 13.12 5.98 1.13
C VAL A 80 12.36 6.81 0.11
N ASP A 81 12.52 6.54 -1.19
CA ASP A 81 11.84 7.29 -2.24
C ASP A 81 10.32 7.06 -2.22
N ALA A 82 9.85 5.86 -1.89
CA ALA A 82 8.43 5.57 -1.71
C ALA A 82 7.83 6.35 -0.53
N VAL A 83 8.50 6.35 0.62
CA VAL A 83 8.06 7.10 1.81
C VAL A 83 8.07 8.60 1.54
N LEU A 84 9.14 9.15 0.95
CA LEU A 84 9.22 10.58 0.63
C LEU A 84 8.15 11.03 -0.38
N SER A 85 7.64 10.13 -1.23
CA SER A 85 6.60 10.45 -2.20
C SER A 85 5.21 10.57 -1.58
N VAL A 86 4.97 9.96 -0.42
CA VAL A 86 3.66 9.97 0.27
C VAL A 86 3.69 10.69 1.61
N ALA A 87 4.89 11.06 2.10
CA ALA A 87 5.06 11.73 3.37
C ALA A 87 4.48 13.15 3.33
N ASP A 88 3.68 13.47 4.33
CA ASP A 88 3.22 14.83 4.59
C ASP A 88 4.17 15.47 5.61
N LEU A 89 4.96 16.44 5.14
CA LEU A 89 5.96 17.12 5.96
C LEU A 89 5.33 18.09 6.97
N ASP A 90 4.09 18.54 6.71
CA ASP A 90 3.39 19.48 7.58
C ASP A 90 2.79 18.76 8.79
N THR A 91 2.14 17.62 8.56
CA THR A 91 1.59 16.77 9.63
C THR A 91 2.62 15.81 10.24
N ARG A 92 3.80 15.66 9.60
CA ARG A 92 4.86 14.71 9.95
C ARG A 92 4.35 13.27 10.02
N ASP A 93 3.40 12.94 9.15
CA ASP A 93 2.81 11.62 9.08
C ASP A 93 3.05 10.98 7.71
N VAL A 94 3.05 9.66 7.69
CA VAL A 94 3.26 8.87 6.49
C VAL A 94 2.14 7.85 6.40
N ASN A 95 1.23 8.05 5.44
CA ASN A 95 0.19 7.07 5.20
C ASN A 95 0.72 5.90 4.36
N PHE A 96 1.01 4.78 5.03
CA PHE A 96 1.49 3.56 4.38
C PHE A 96 0.46 2.90 3.46
N GLU A 97 -0.83 3.22 3.56
CA GLU A 97 -1.85 2.70 2.63
C GLU A 97 -1.65 3.20 1.19
N LEU A 98 -0.96 4.33 1.02
CA LEU A 98 -0.61 4.88 -0.29
C LEU A 98 0.59 4.16 -0.93
N ILE A 99 1.30 3.31 -0.18
CA ILE A 99 2.43 2.52 -0.68
C ILE A 99 1.97 1.08 -0.89
N LYS A 100 1.76 0.71 -2.16
CA LYS A 100 1.41 -0.66 -2.53
C LYS A 100 2.65 -1.48 -2.88
N VAL A 101 2.83 -2.62 -2.23
CA VAL A 101 3.87 -3.60 -2.57
C VAL A 101 3.25 -4.74 -3.38
N GLU A 102 3.68 -4.90 -4.62
CA GLU A 102 3.19 -5.94 -5.53
C GLU A 102 4.32 -6.92 -5.86
N GLY A 103 4.11 -8.19 -5.52
CA GLY A 103 5.05 -9.27 -5.81
C GLY A 103 4.63 -10.04 -7.07
N LYS A 104 5.50 -10.12 -8.05
CA LYS A 104 5.31 -10.97 -9.23
C LYS A 104 6.25 -12.17 -9.19
N VAL A 105 5.72 -13.33 -9.57
CA VAL A 105 6.50 -14.57 -9.63
C VAL A 105 7.36 -14.55 -10.89
N GLY A 106 8.64 -14.91 -10.74
CA GLY A 106 9.64 -14.81 -11.80
C GLY A 106 10.50 -13.55 -11.67
N GLY A 107 11.65 -13.55 -12.33
CA GLY A 107 12.64 -12.48 -12.22
C GLY A 107 13.62 -12.66 -11.05
N HIS A 108 14.47 -11.67 -10.84
CA HIS A 108 15.46 -11.61 -9.77
C HIS A 108 15.10 -10.49 -8.79
N LEU A 109 15.63 -10.52 -7.56
CA LEU A 109 15.42 -9.44 -6.58
C LEU A 109 15.92 -8.09 -7.12
N GLU A 110 16.97 -8.12 -7.94
CA GLU A 110 17.58 -6.97 -8.62
C GLU A 110 16.63 -6.29 -9.61
N ASP A 111 15.63 -7.00 -10.13
CA ASP A 111 14.65 -6.45 -11.08
C ASP A 111 13.56 -5.62 -10.38
N THR A 112 13.60 -5.52 -9.05
CA THR A 112 12.62 -4.75 -8.27
C THR A 112 12.80 -3.26 -8.52
N VAL A 113 11.73 -2.57 -8.90
CA VAL A 113 11.74 -1.14 -9.19
C VAL A 113 10.62 -0.40 -8.46
N LEU A 114 10.86 0.86 -8.13
CA LEU A 114 9.83 1.76 -7.65
C LEU A 114 9.03 2.30 -8.84
N VAL A 115 7.74 1.96 -8.89
CA VAL A 115 6.80 2.55 -9.85
C VAL A 115 6.19 3.80 -9.23
N LYS A 116 6.47 4.98 -9.79
CA LYS A 116 5.83 6.25 -9.41
C LYS A 116 4.42 6.34 -10.00
N GLY A 117 3.52 5.51 -9.50
CA GLY A 117 2.17 5.36 -9.99
C GLY A 117 1.46 4.17 -9.35
N ILE A 118 0.45 3.65 -10.02
CA ILE A 118 -0.35 2.51 -9.53
C ILE A 118 -0.10 1.31 -10.43
N VAL A 119 0.24 0.18 -9.82
CA VAL A 119 0.30 -1.13 -10.49
C VAL A 119 -1.04 -1.85 -10.25
N ILE A 120 -1.74 -2.16 -11.34
CA ILE A 120 -3.00 -2.90 -11.30
C ILE A 120 -2.78 -4.25 -11.98
N ASP A 121 -3.03 -5.33 -11.24
CA ASP A 121 -2.97 -6.68 -11.78
C ASP A 121 -4.25 -7.04 -12.56
N LYS A 122 -4.50 -6.34 -13.66
CA LYS A 122 -5.59 -6.64 -14.59
C LYS A 122 -5.06 -6.67 -16.02
N THR A 123 -5.61 -7.56 -16.84
CA THR A 123 -5.34 -7.62 -18.28
C THR A 123 -6.32 -6.74 -19.05
N MET A 124 -5.92 -6.31 -20.25
CA MET A 124 -6.84 -5.62 -21.16
C MET A 124 -7.98 -6.54 -21.57
N SER A 125 -9.21 -6.02 -21.56
CA SER A 125 -10.42 -6.81 -21.82
C SER A 125 -10.52 -7.31 -23.26
N HIS A 126 -9.94 -6.58 -24.23
CA HIS A 126 -10.02 -6.95 -25.64
C HIS A 126 -8.64 -6.99 -26.32
N PRO A 127 -8.32 -8.01 -27.14
CA PRO A 127 -6.99 -8.15 -27.76
C PRO A 127 -6.61 -7.02 -28.72
N GLN A 128 -7.58 -6.36 -29.34
CA GLN A 128 -7.35 -5.20 -30.22
C GLN A 128 -7.07 -3.89 -29.46
N MET A 129 -7.18 -3.89 -28.12
CA MET A 129 -6.81 -2.70 -27.35
C MET A 129 -5.29 -2.51 -27.39
N PRO A 130 -4.82 -1.26 -27.55
CA PRO A 130 -3.40 -0.97 -27.52
C PRO A 130 -2.81 -1.36 -26.16
N LYS A 131 -1.66 -2.05 -26.20
CA LYS A 131 -0.95 -2.50 -24.99
C LYS A 131 -0.13 -1.40 -24.34
N GLU A 132 0.28 -0.41 -25.13
CA GLU A 132 1.04 0.75 -24.67
C GLU A 132 0.29 2.02 -25.07
N LEU A 133 0.13 2.90 -24.10
CA LEU A 133 -0.63 4.14 -24.22
C LEU A 133 0.19 5.24 -23.56
N LYS A 134 0.37 6.37 -24.26
CA LYS A 134 1.12 7.55 -23.78
C LYS A 134 0.18 8.74 -23.68
N ASP A 135 0.36 9.56 -22.66
CA ASP A 135 -0.43 10.78 -22.40
C ASP A 135 -1.95 10.56 -22.42
N VAL A 136 -2.40 9.52 -21.71
CA VAL A 136 -3.83 9.17 -21.63
C VAL A 136 -4.49 9.72 -20.38
N LYS A 137 -5.77 10.06 -20.53
CA LYS A 137 -6.66 10.30 -19.39
C LYS A 137 -7.17 8.97 -18.86
N VAL A 138 -7.32 8.87 -17.55
CA VAL A 138 -7.80 7.66 -16.87
C VAL A 138 -9.13 7.97 -16.17
N ALA A 139 -10.14 7.13 -16.35
CA ALA A 139 -11.40 7.20 -15.61
C ALA A 139 -11.58 5.92 -14.82
N ILE A 140 -11.95 6.10 -13.56
CA ILE A 140 -12.27 5.04 -12.64
C ILE A 140 -13.79 4.95 -12.57
N LEU A 141 -14.34 3.83 -13.04
CA LEU A 141 -15.75 3.52 -12.93
C LEU A 141 -15.96 2.60 -11.72
N THR A 142 -16.86 3.03 -10.83
CA THR A 142 -17.34 2.22 -9.69
C THR A 142 -18.60 1.43 -10.03
N CYS A 143 -19.12 1.58 -11.25
CA CYS A 143 -20.30 0.89 -11.74
C CYS A 143 -19.94 -0.06 -12.90
N PRO A 144 -20.68 -1.18 -13.04
CA PRO A 144 -20.53 -2.08 -14.18
C PRO A 144 -20.83 -1.33 -15.50
N PHE A 145 -19.96 -1.52 -16.49
CA PHE A 145 -20.18 -1.01 -17.84
C PHE A 145 -21.09 -1.99 -18.62
N GLU A 146 -22.35 -2.08 -18.20
CA GLU A 146 -23.38 -2.95 -18.79
C GLU A 146 -24.70 -2.19 -18.96
N PRO A 147 -25.58 -2.61 -19.89
CA PRO A 147 -26.94 -2.10 -19.96
C PRO A 147 -27.64 -2.21 -18.59
N PRO A 148 -28.34 -1.16 -18.14
CA PRO A 148 -28.89 -1.10 -16.79
C PRO A 148 -29.96 -2.18 -16.61
N LYS A 149 -29.66 -3.16 -15.76
CA LYS A 149 -30.65 -4.17 -15.34
C LYS A 149 -31.60 -3.53 -14.31
N PRO A 150 -32.92 -3.66 -14.49
CA PRO A 150 -33.88 -3.14 -13.51
C PRO A 150 -33.61 -3.74 -12.12
N LYS A 151 -33.49 -2.89 -11.09
CA LYS A 151 -33.28 -3.34 -9.70
C LYS A 151 -34.52 -4.02 -9.10
N THR A 152 -35.70 -3.61 -9.54
CA THR A 152 -36.96 -4.26 -9.19
C THR A 152 -37.13 -5.55 -9.99
N LYS A 153 -37.78 -6.56 -9.38
CA LYS A 153 -38.20 -7.79 -10.06
C LYS A 153 -39.27 -7.50 -11.12
N HIS A 154 -38.88 -6.86 -12.22
CA HIS A 154 -39.70 -6.75 -13.41
C HIS A 154 -39.40 -7.99 -14.26
N LYS A 155 -40.41 -8.84 -14.45
CA LYS A 155 -40.37 -9.85 -15.50
C LYS A 155 -40.69 -9.12 -16.81
N LEU A 156 -39.74 -9.15 -17.74
CA LEU A 156 -40.00 -8.80 -19.13
C LEU A 156 -40.66 -10.01 -19.77
N ASP A 157 -41.97 -9.92 -19.98
CA ASP A 157 -42.73 -10.95 -20.70
C ASP A 157 -42.56 -10.71 -22.20
N ILE A 158 -41.67 -11.48 -22.82
CA ILE A 158 -41.43 -11.43 -24.26
C ILE A 158 -42.42 -12.38 -24.93
N THR A 159 -43.50 -11.83 -25.49
CA THR A 159 -44.58 -12.60 -26.11
C THR A 159 -44.44 -12.72 -27.63
N SER A 160 -43.68 -11.83 -28.27
CA SER A 160 -43.48 -11.83 -29.73
C SER A 160 -42.00 -11.74 -30.14
N SER A 161 -41.72 -12.15 -31.38
CA SER A 161 -40.39 -12.00 -32.03
C SER A 161 -40.02 -10.53 -32.24
N GLU A 162 -41.01 -9.66 -32.39
CA GLU A 162 -40.83 -8.21 -32.57
C GLU A 162 -40.36 -7.56 -31.27
N ASP A 163 -40.93 -7.94 -30.13
CA ASP A 163 -40.51 -7.45 -28.81
C ASP A 163 -39.07 -7.84 -28.47
N PHE A 164 -38.66 -9.06 -28.86
CA PHE A 164 -37.27 -9.51 -28.67
C PHE A 164 -36.28 -8.68 -29.49
N LYS A 165 -36.62 -8.33 -30.74
CA LYS A 165 -35.79 -7.47 -31.57
C LYS A 165 -35.73 -6.05 -31.01
N ALA A 166 -36.85 -5.50 -30.55
CA ALA A 166 -36.91 -4.17 -29.95
C ALA A 166 -36.04 -4.06 -28.67
N LEU A 167 -36.08 -5.08 -27.81
CA LEU A 167 -35.23 -5.16 -26.61
C LEU A 167 -33.74 -5.15 -27.00
N ARG A 168 -33.36 -5.96 -28.00
CA ARG A 168 -31.98 -6.05 -28.46
C ARG A 168 -31.48 -4.75 -29.07
N GLU A 169 -32.33 -4.05 -29.83
CA GLU A 169 -32.01 -2.74 -30.39
C GLU A 169 -31.77 -1.72 -29.27
N TYR A 170 -32.66 -1.69 -28.26
CA TYR A 170 -32.55 -0.82 -27.09
C TYR A 170 -31.27 -1.07 -26.29
N GLU A 171 -30.93 -2.34 -26.01
CA GLU A 171 -29.68 -2.69 -25.32
C GLU A 171 -28.45 -2.22 -26.11
N ARG A 172 -28.46 -2.39 -27.45
CA ARG A 172 -27.39 -1.95 -28.34
C ARG A 172 -27.26 -0.42 -28.34
N GLU A 173 -28.36 0.31 -28.52
CA GLU A 173 -28.34 1.78 -28.55
C GLU A 173 -27.89 2.38 -27.21
N THR A 174 -28.35 1.81 -26.10
CA THR A 174 -27.92 2.23 -24.77
C THR A 174 -26.42 2.05 -24.61
N PHE A 175 -25.89 0.89 -25.02
CA PHE A 175 -24.47 0.60 -24.95
C PHE A 175 -23.63 1.50 -25.88
N GLU A 176 -24.09 1.73 -27.11
CA GLU A 176 -23.44 2.65 -28.05
C GLU A 176 -23.40 4.09 -27.51
N THR A 177 -24.47 4.53 -26.84
CA THR A 177 -24.54 5.85 -26.21
C THR A 177 -23.51 5.96 -25.08
N MET A 178 -23.38 4.93 -24.24
CA MET A 178 -22.34 4.88 -23.21
C MET A 178 -20.93 4.92 -23.81
N ILE A 179 -20.67 4.18 -24.90
CA ILE A 179 -19.37 4.21 -25.60
C ILE A 179 -19.09 5.61 -26.16
N LYS A 180 -20.06 6.27 -26.80
CA LYS A 180 -19.91 7.62 -27.35
C LYS A 180 -19.56 8.65 -26.28
N GLN A 181 -20.17 8.55 -25.09
CA GLN A 181 -19.83 9.42 -23.96
C GLN A 181 -18.37 9.26 -23.55
N VAL A 182 -17.86 8.02 -23.50
CA VAL A 182 -16.47 7.74 -23.14
C VAL A 182 -15.49 8.14 -24.23
N SER A 183 -15.81 7.87 -25.50
CA SER A 183 -14.93 8.17 -26.64
C SER A 183 -14.70 9.67 -26.81
N THR A 184 -15.71 10.50 -26.48
CA THR A 184 -15.61 11.96 -26.53
C THR A 184 -14.55 12.50 -25.57
N VAL A 185 -14.34 11.84 -24.42
CA VAL A 185 -13.41 12.32 -23.39
C VAL A 185 -11.99 11.76 -23.62
N GLN A 186 -11.81 10.78 -24.52
CA GLN A 186 -10.55 10.08 -24.79
C GLN A 186 -9.91 9.50 -23.53
N VAL A 187 -10.64 8.60 -22.86
CA VAL A 187 -10.25 8.08 -21.55
C VAL A 187 -10.07 6.57 -21.57
N VAL A 188 -9.04 6.07 -20.88
CA VAL A 188 -8.87 4.65 -20.56
C VAL A 188 -9.76 4.32 -19.36
N LEU A 189 -10.71 3.42 -19.57
CA LEU A 189 -11.63 2.99 -18.53
C LEU A 189 -11.00 1.90 -17.67
N PHE A 190 -11.02 2.12 -16.37
CA PHE A 190 -10.81 1.07 -15.38
C PHE A 190 -12.11 0.87 -14.63
N ASN A 191 -12.68 -0.33 -14.77
CA ASN A 191 -13.74 -0.80 -13.89
C ASN A 191 -13.04 -1.49 -12.71
N ILE A 192 -13.08 -0.87 -11.53
CA ILE A 192 -12.37 -1.38 -10.33
C ILE A 192 -13.23 -2.43 -9.64
#